data_AF-A0A6G1F0Q8-F1
#
_entry.id   AF-A0A6G1F0Q8-F1
#
_cell.length_a   1.000
_cell.length_b   1.000
_cell.length_c   1.000
_cell.angle_alpha   90.00
_cell.angle_beta   90.00
_cell.angle_gamma   90.00
#
_symmetry.space_group_name_H-M   'P 1'
#
loop_
_entity.id
_entity.type
_entity.pdbx_description
1 polymer ?
#
loop_
_entity_poly.entity_id
_entity_poly.type
_entity_poly.pdbx_seq_one_letter_code
_entity_poly.pdbx_strand_id
1 'polypeptide(L)'
;MYRDLAQSLRCGLRDAAAGFSFLRLRGLRSLLRALRSAADADASVRLFRQSQALRDLQVVPVLFEHSLRRAQDDAVVTVGQVLGIEPAVKLRNPATDSEVALALRVLEGCCLLCQDCAAASHRYNAVKVLLNILMTRGMLEQRACLDTLLALMVDSSENLMVQYGSPCSGFQGT
;
A
#
# COMPACT_ATOMS: atom_id res chain seq x y z
N MET A 1 -5.25 -22.54 -3.76
CA MET A 1 -4.40 -21.69 -2.89
C MET A 1 -3.78 -20.51 -3.66
N TYR A 2 -2.70 -20.68 -4.45
CA TYR A 2 -2.07 -19.55 -5.17
C TYR A 2 -3.00 -18.83 -6.15
N ARG A 3 -3.72 -19.61 -6.98
CA ARG A 3 -4.67 -19.08 -7.96
C ARG A 3 -5.77 -18.25 -7.29
N ASP A 4 -6.24 -18.69 -6.13
CA ASP A 4 -7.31 -18.04 -5.37
C ASP A 4 -6.83 -16.72 -4.76
N LEU A 5 -5.62 -16.71 -4.18
CA LEU A 5 -4.99 -15.49 -3.67
C LEU A 5 -4.75 -14.48 -4.79
N ALA A 6 -4.14 -14.91 -5.90
CA ALA A 6 -3.87 -14.04 -7.03
C ALA A 6 -5.17 -13.48 -7.64
N GLN A 7 -6.23 -14.29 -7.74
CA GLN A 7 -7.53 -13.83 -8.21
C GLN A 7 -8.18 -12.82 -7.24
N SER A 8 -8.11 -13.09 -5.94
CA SER A 8 -8.61 -12.18 -4.90
C SER A 8 -7.90 -10.82 -4.95
N LEU A 9 -6.57 -10.82 -5.13
CA LEU A 9 -5.78 -9.61 -5.31
C LEU A 9 -6.18 -8.86 -6.60
N ARG A 10 -6.29 -9.53 -7.75
CA ARG A 10 -6.71 -8.88 -9.01
C ARG A 10 -8.07 -8.20 -8.88
N CYS A 11 -9.06 -8.91 -8.32
CA CYS A 11 -10.39 -8.36 -8.13
C CYS A 11 -10.36 -7.18 -7.15
N GLY A 12 -9.66 -7.33 -6.03
CA GLY A 12 -9.52 -6.28 -5.02
C GLY A 12 -8.82 -5.03 -5.54
N LEU A 13 -7.74 -5.18 -6.31
CA LEU A 13 -6.98 -4.07 -6.91
C LEU A 13 -7.79 -3.35 -8.00
N ARG A 14 -8.51 -4.11 -8.84
CA ARG A 14 -9.42 -3.53 -9.84
C ARG A 14 -10.47 -2.64 -9.19
N ASP A 15 -11.11 -3.14 -8.13
CA ASP A 15 -12.13 -2.40 -7.39
C ASP A 15 -11.50 -1.19 -6.65
N ALA A 16 -10.32 -1.36 -6.02
CA ALA A 16 -9.56 -0.29 -5.37
C ALA A 16 -9.09 0.81 -6.33
N ALA A 17 -8.96 0.49 -7.62
CA ALA A 17 -8.60 1.42 -8.68
C ALA A 17 -9.76 2.15 -9.34
N ALA A 18 -11.00 1.74 -9.04
CA ALA A 18 -12.18 2.35 -9.63
C ALA A 18 -12.29 3.86 -9.35
N GLY A 19 -13.01 4.58 -10.20
CA GLY A 19 -13.28 6.01 -10.02
C GLY A 19 -14.34 6.32 -8.95
N PHE A 20 -15.00 5.29 -8.42
CA PHE A 20 -16.14 5.44 -7.49
C PHE A 20 -15.76 4.96 -6.09
N SER A 21 -16.03 5.79 -5.07
CA SER A 21 -15.63 5.50 -3.68
C SER A 21 -16.21 4.20 -3.13
N PHE A 22 -17.45 3.85 -3.51
CA PHE A 22 -18.06 2.58 -3.10
C PHE A 22 -17.27 1.35 -3.59
N LEU A 23 -16.83 1.38 -4.85
CA LEU A 23 -16.03 0.30 -5.43
C LEU A 23 -14.64 0.27 -4.78
N ARG A 24 -14.02 1.43 -4.55
CA ARG A 24 -12.72 1.49 -3.87
C ARG A 24 -12.79 0.92 -2.45
N LEU A 25 -13.80 1.30 -1.66
CA LEU A 25 -14.03 0.71 -0.33
C LEU A 25 -14.22 -0.81 -0.38
N ARG A 26 -15.01 -1.31 -1.34
CA ARG A 26 -15.20 -2.74 -1.56
C ARG A 26 -13.88 -3.44 -1.87
N GLY A 27 -13.07 -2.86 -2.77
CA GLY A 27 -11.76 -3.35 -3.14
C GLY A 27 -10.80 -3.41 -1.97
N LEU A 28 -10.65 -2.31 -1.23
CA LEU A 28 -9.80 -2.22 -0.03
C LEU A 28 -10.20 -3.24 1.05
N ARG A 29 -11.50 -3.43 1.28
CA ARG A 29 -12.00 -4.48 2.20
C ARG A 29 -11.69 -5.89 1.72
N SER A 30 -11.73 -6.12 0.41
CA SER A 30 -11.37 -7.39 -0.20
C SER A 30 -9.86 -7.67 -0.05
N LEU A 31 -9.03 -6.65 -0.31
CA LEU A 31 -7.58 -6.74 -0.14
C LEU A 31 -7.20 -7.02 1.32
N LEU A 32 -7.81 -6.32 2.28
CA LEU A 32 -7.55 -6.55 3.70
C LEU A 32 -7.92 -7.97 4.12
N ARG A 33 -9.03 -8.52 3.60
CA ARG A 33 -9.42 -9.92 3.82
C ARG A 33 -8.42 -10.91 3.20
N ALA A 34 -7.94 -10.62 1.98
CA ALA A 34 -6.92 -11.44 1.33
C ALA A 34 -5.60 -11.46 2.11
N LEU A 35 -5.16 -10.31 2.63
CA LEU A 35 -3.95 -10.21 3.45
C LEU A 35 -4.09 -10.97 4.76
N ARG A 36 -5.23 -10.86 5.45
CA ARG A 36 -5.50 -11.64 6.68
C ARG A 36 -5.45 -13.15 6.41
N SER A 37 -6.12 -13.61 5.36
CA SER A 37 -6.07 -15.02 4.96
C SER A 37 -4.66 -15.47 4.55
N ALA A 38 -3.85 -14.57 3.99
CA ALA A 38 -2.46 -14.87 3.65
C ALA A 38 -1.56 -14.95 4.90
N ALA A 39 -1.86 -14.18 5.95
CA ALA A 39 -1.12 -14.17 7.20
C ALA A 39 -1.33 -15.45 8.04
N ASP A 40 -2.43 -16.18 7.83
CA ASP A 40 -2.76 -17.39 8.60
C ASP A 40 -1.81 -18.58 8.34
N ALA A 41 -1.03 -18.57 7.24
CA ALA A 41 -0.11 -19.65 6.91
C ALA A 41 1.15 -19.17 6.18
N ASP A 42 2.34 -19.60 6.62
CA ASP A 42 3.64 -19.24 6.03
C ASP A 42 3.72 -19.48 4.52
N ALA A 43 3.10 -20.57 4.03
CA ALA A 43 3.04 -20.84 2.60
C ALA A 43 2.30 -19.73 1.84
N SER A 44 1.20 -19.23 2.40
CA SER A 44 0.40 -18.14 1.82
C SER A 44 1.14 -16.79 1.88
N VAL A 45 1.94 -16.54 2.92
CA VAL A 45 2.83 -15.37 3.00
C VAL A 45 3.84 -15.37 1.86
N ARG A 46 4.49 -16.51 1.58
CA ARG A 46 5.43 -16.63 0.45
C ARG A 46 4.74 -16.40 -0.89
N LEU A 47 3.55 -16.94 -1.07
CA LEU A 47 2.74 -16.74 -2.28
C LEU A 47 2.33 -15.28 -2.47
N PHE A 48 1.97 -14.59 -1.38
CA PHE A 48 1.72 -13.15 -1.40
C PHE A 48 2.98 -12.39 -1.82
N ARG A 49 4.14 -12.65 -1.21
CA ARG A 49 5.41 -12.00 -1.57
C ARG A 49 5.75 -12.18 -3.05
N GLN A 50 5.63 -13.41 -3.57
CA GLN A 50 5.83 -13.69 -4.99
C GLN A 50 4.86 -12.93 -5.90
N SER A 51 3.60 -12.77 -5.47
CA SER A 51 2.61 -11.99 -6.23
C SER A 51 3.02 -10.53 -6.38
N GLN A 52 3.72 -9.94 -5.41
CA GLN A 52 4.14 -8.52 -5.45
C GLN A 52 5.26 -8.24 -6.46
N ALA A 53 5.89 -9.27 -7.04
CA ALA A 53 6.79 -9.12 -8.18
C ALA A 53 6.02 -8.95 -9.51
N LEU A 54 4.74 -9.31 -9.56
CA LEU A 54 3.90 -9.20 -10.75
C LEU A 54 3.21 -7.84 -10.79
N ARG A 55 3.41 -7.07 -11.86
CA ARG A 55 2.89 -5.69 -12.00
C ARG A 55 1.40 -5.57 -11.69
N ASP A 56 0.59 -6.49 -12.21
CA ASP A 56 -0.87 -6.45 -12.07
C ASP A 56 -1.37 -6.80 -10.65
N LEU A 57 -0.48 -7.27 -9.78
CA LEU A 57 -0.79 -7.71 -8.41
C LEU A 57 -0.13 -6.83 -7.35
N GLN A 58 0.60 -5.79 -7.74
CA GLN A 58 1.26 -4.89 -6.80
C GLN A 58 0.23 -4.05 -6.05
N VAL A 59 0.21 -4.20 -4.74
CA VAL A 59 -0.77 -3.51 -3.88
C VAL A 59 -0.35 -2.07 -3.61
N VAL A 60 0.94 -1.85 -3.30
CA VAL A 60 1.48 -0.55 -2.89
C VAL A 60 1.19 0.57 -3.92
N PRO A 61 1.49 0.43 -5.22
CA PRO A 61 1.23 1.49 -6.20
C PRO A 61 -0.24 1.90 -6.25
N VAL A 62 -1.15 0.91 -6.22
CA VAL A 62 -2.60 1.13 -6.25
C VAL A 62 -3.06 1.93 -5.04
N LEU A 63 -2.59 1.62 -3.83
CA LEU A 63 -2.94 2.37 -2.63
C LEU A 63 -2.49 3.84 -2.71
N PHE A 64 -1.24 4.09 -3.12
CA PHE A 64 -0.70 5.44 -3.23
C PHE A 64 -1.34 6.25 -4.34
N GLU A 65 -1.64 5.65 -5.48
CA GLU A 65 -2.23 6.36 -6.60
C GLU A 65 -3.72 6.65 -6.40
N HIS A 66 -4.43 5.85 -5.59
CA HIS A 66 -5.88 5.82 -5.62
C HIS A 66 -6.57 6.09 -4.28
N SER A 67 -5.84 5.99 -3.17
CA SER A 67 -6.41 6.18 -1.83
C SER A 67 -5.55 7.06 -0.91
N LEU A 68 -4.22 7.05 -1.08
CA LEU A 68 -3.29 7.83 -0.24
C LEU A 68 -2.68 9.04 -0.97
N ARG A 69 -3.02 9.25 -2.24
CA ARG A 69 -2.58 10.43 -3.00
C ARG A 69 -3.09 11.70 -2.35
N ARG A 70 -2.24 12.73 -2.28
CA ARG A 70 -2.64 14.05 -1.78
C ARG A 70 -3.76 14.64 -2.65
N ALA A 71 -4.81 15.16 -2.01
CA ALA A 71 -5.81 15.99 -2.66
C ALA A 71 -5.23 17.30 -3.25
N GLN A 72 -4.02 17.72 -2.84
CA GLN A 72 -3.32 18.86 -3.45
C GLN A 72 -2.79 18.60 -4.86
N ASP A 73 -2.69 17.32 -5.26
CA ASP A 73 -2.22 16.92 -6.60
C ASP A 73 -3.39 16.86 -7.61
N ASP A 74 -4.64 16.84 -7.11
CA ASP A 74 -5.83 17.09 -7.91
C ASP A 74 -5.99 18.60 -8.02
N ALA A 75 -5.53 19.14 -9.15
CA ALA A 75 -5.76 20.53 -9.53
C ALA A 75 -7.23 20.89 -9.26
N VAL A 76 -7.42 21.97 -8.48
CA VAL A 76 -8.70 22.64 -8.33
C VAL A 76 -9.27 22.82 -9.73
N VAL A 77 -10.45 22.24 -9.99
CA VAL A 77 -11.17 22.41 -11.25
C VAL A 77 -11.36 23.91 -11.44
N THR A 78 -10.60 24.50 -12.34
CA THR A 78 -10.80 25.89 -12.72
C THR A 78 -12.01 25.97 -13.64
N VAL A 79 -12.76 27.07 -13.57
CA VAL A 79 -13.98 27.29 -14.35
C VAL A 79 -13.77 27.02 -15.86
N GLY A 80 -12.54 27.19 -16.38
CA GLY A 80 -12.18 26.86 -17.77
C GLY A 80 -12.31 25.37 -18.15
N GLN A 81 -12.15 24.44 -17.19
CA GLN A 81 -12.37 23.00 -17.42
C GLN A 81 -13.87 22.64 -17.44
N VAL A 82 -14.70 23.39 -16.72
CA VAL A 82 -16.17 23.28 -16.78
C VAL A 82 -16.70 23.78 -18.13
N LEU A 83 -16.00 24.73 -18.75
CA LEU A 83 -16.33 25.32 -20.05
C LEU A 83 -15.76 24.54 -21.25
N GLY A 84 -15.10 23.40 -21.04
CA GLY A 84 -14.72 22.45 -22.11
C GLY A 84 -13.50 22.84 -22.96
N ILE A 85 -12.59 23.68 -22.46
CA ILE A 85 -11.48 24.23 -23.25
C ILE A 85 -10.18 23.39 -23.15
N GLU A 86 -10.10 22.42 -22.24
CA GLU A 86 -8.89 21.59 -21.99
C GLU A 86 -9.26 20.09 -21.85
N PRO A 87 -8.33 19.15 -22.14
CA PRO A 87 -8.64 17.72 -22.18
C PRO A 87 -9.21 17.23 -20.85
N ALA A 88 -10.14 16.28 -20.93
CA ALA A 88 -10.83 15.70 -19.78
C ALA A 88 -9.84 15.10 -18.77
N VAL A 89 -9.46 15.89 -17.77
CA VAL A 89 -8.83 15.39 -16.55
C VAL A 89 -9.81 14.38 -15.99
N LYS A 90 -9.37 13.13 -15.76
CA LYS A 90 -10.18 12.11 -15.09
C LYS A 90 -10.53 12.64 -13.70
N LEU A 91 -11.65 13.34 -13.58
CA LEU A 91 -12.23 13.82 -12.34
C LEU A 91 -12.33 12.64 -11.42
N ARG A 92 -11.47 12.63 -10.41
CA ARG A 92 -11.42 11.54 -9.46
C ARG A 92 -11.89 12.06 -8.14
N ASN A 93 -12.91 11.40 -7.60
CA ASN A 93 -13.40 11.79 -6.29
C ASN A 93 -12.27 11.60 -5.27
N PRO A 94 -11.98 12.63 -4.46
CA PRO A 94 -10.96 12.52 -3.43
C PRO A 94 -11.28 11.35 -2.50
N ALA A 95 -10.25 10.74 -1.93
CA ALA A 95 -10.43 9.64 -1.00
C ALA A 95 -11.13 10.13 0.27
N THR A 96 -12.20 9.43 0.63
CA THR A 96 -12.93 9.61 1.89
C THR A 96 -12.09 9.08 3.06
N ASP A 97 -12.40 9.54 4.27
CA ASP A 97 -11.67 9.15 5.49
C ASP A 97 -11.68 7.63 5.70
N SER A 98 -12.82 6.97 5.41
CA SER A 98 -12.94 5.51 5.45
C SER A 98 -12.06 4.79 4.43
N GLU A 99 -11.87 5.36 3.23
CA GLU A 99 -10.96 4.80 2.22
C GLU A 99 -9.52 4.93 2.67
N VAL A 100 -9.14 6.09 3.22
CA VAL A 100 -7.80 6.33 3.76
C VAL A 100 -7.51 5.35 4.91
N ALA A 101 -8.40 5.24 5.89
CA ALA A 101 -8.21 4.34 7.02
C ALA A 101 -8.03 2.88 6.59
N LEU A 102 -8.84 2.39 5.63
CA LEU A 102 -8.70 1.05 5.09
C LEU A 102 -7.42 0.88 4.27
N ALA A 103 -7.06 1.85 3.44
CA ALA A 103 -5.82 1.81 2.66
C ALA A 103 -4.59 1.74 3.56
N LEU A 104 -4.58 2.50 4.66
CA LEU A 104 -3.53 2.43 5.68
C LEU A 104 -3.44 1.04 6.31
N ARG A 105 -4.57 0.42 6.68
CA ARG A 105 -4.59 -0.95 7.21
C ARG A 105 -4.11 -2.00 6.20
N VAL A 106 -4.43 -1.83 4.92
CA VAL A 106 -3.92 -2.70 3.84
C VAL A 106 -2.41 -2.50 3.70
N LEU A 107 -1.93 -1.25 3.71
CA LEU A 107 -0.52 -0.91 3.61
C LEU A 107 0.29 -1.50 4.77
N GLU A 108 -0.20 -1.34 6.00
CA GLU A 108 0.36 -1.96 7.21
C GLU A 108 0.53 -3.47 7.01
N GLY A 109 -0.53 -4.18 6.62
CA GLY A 109 -0.48 -5.62 6.36
C GLY A 109 0.50 -6.00 5.25
N CYS A 110 0.59 -5.20 4.18
CA CYS A 110 1.58 -5.43 3.13
C CYS A 110 3.03 -5.31 3.65
N CYS A 111 3.33 -4.28 4.45
CA CYS A 111 4.65 -4.07 5.02
C CYS A 111 5.04 -5.19 5.98
N LEU A 112 4.10 -5.67 6.81
CA LEU A 112 4.35 -6.77 7.75
C LEU A 112 4.58 -8.12 7.04
N LEU A 113 3.94 -8.37 5.90
CA LEU A 113 4.07 -9.64 5.16
C LEU A 113 5.26 -9.62 4.17
N CYS A 114 5.66 -8.44 3.69
CA CYS A 114 6.58 -8.28 2.58
C CYS A 114 7.47 -7.04 2.74
N GLN A 115 8.75 -7.26 3.00
CA GLN A 115 9.74 -6.18 3.09
C GLN A 115 9.88 -5.39 1.77
N ASP A 116 9.70 -6.05 0.61
CA ASP A 116 9.70 -5.36 -0.68
C ASP A 116 8.53 -4.36 -0.79
N CYS A 117 7.41 -4.62 -0.10
CA CYS A 117 6.30 -3.66 -0.03
C CYS A 117 6.67 -2.44 0.83
N ALA A 118 7.41 -2.61 1.92
CA ALA A 118 7.92 -1.49 2.71
C ALA A 118 8.91 -0.66 1.88
N ALA A 119 9.87 -1.30 1.21
CA ALA A 119 10.81 -0.64 0.30
C ALA A 119 10.11 0.09 -0.85
N ALA A 120 9.09 -0.51 -1.46
CA ALA A 120 8.28 0.13 -2.48
C ALA A 120 7.54 1.36 -1.93
N SER A 121 7.01 1.29 -0.71
CA SER A 121 6.31 2.40 -0.06
C SER A 121 7.23 3.59 0.21
N HIS A 122 8.49 3.35 0.58
CA HIS A 122 9.47 4.43 0.72
C HIS A 122 9.69 5.21 -0.59
N ARG A 123 9.61 4.56 -1.76
CA ARG A 123 9.71 5.22 -3.08
C ARG A 123 8.56 6.20 -3.33
N TYR A 124 7.42 6.00 -2.68
CA TYR A 124 6.27 6.92 -2.72
C TYR A 124 6.32 8.00 -1.62
N ASN A 125 7.46 8.18 -0.95
CA ASN A 125 7.59 9.08 0.20
C ASN A 125 6.56 8.78 1.30
N ALA A 126 6.29 7.49 1.56
CA ALA A 126 5.25 7.03 2.48
C ALA A 126 5.26 7.77 3.82
N VAL A 127 6.43 7.95 4.44
CA VAL A 127 6.55 8.67 5.73
C VAL A 127 5.97 10.07 5.65
N LYS A 128 6.29 10.83 4.59
CA LYS A 128 5.77 12.20 4.39
C LYS A 128 4.26 12.19 4.15
N VAL A 129 3.75 11.22 3.38
CA VAL A 129 2.31 11.07 3.12
C VAL A 129 1.56 10.75 4.41
N LEU A 130 2.07 9.82 5.21
CA LEU A 130 1.51 9.40 6.49
C LEU A 130 1.51 10.55 7.51
N LEU A 131 2.62 11.27 7.66
CA LEU A 131 2.68 12.46 8.51
C LEU A 131 1.65 13.52 8.08
N ASN A 132 1.46 13.72 6.78
CA ASN A 132 0.46 14.64 6.27
C ASN A 132 -0.97 14.19 6.64
N ILE A 133 -1.27 12.89 6.52
CA ILE A 133 -2.57 12.33 6.92
C ILE A 133 -2.79 12.51 8.42
N LEU A 134 -1.76 12.21 9.24
CA LEU A 134 -1.79 12.37 10.69
C LEU A 134 -2.13 13.82 11.11
N MET A 135 -1.57 14.81 10.40
CA MET A 135 -1.76 16.24 10.68
C MET A 135 -3.06 16.83 10.11
N THR A 136 -3.74 16.14 9.17
CA THR A 136 -4.90 16.70 8.45
C THR A 136 -6.22 15.94 8.65
N ARG A 137 -6.19 14.71 9.18
CA ARG A 137 -7.36 13.82 9.29
C ARG A 137 -7.70 13.46 10.74
N GLY A 138 -8.86 12.81 10.92
CA GLY A 138 -9.45 12.49 12.22
C GLY A 138 -8.79 11.31 12.96
N MET A 139 -9.33 11.02 14.14
CA MET A 139 -8.74 10.08 15.12
C MET A 139 -8.62 8.63 14.62
N LEU A 140 -9.54 8.17 13.77
CA LEU A 140 -9.53 6.80 13.24
C LEU A 140 -8.37 6.59 12.26
N GLU A 141 -8.13 7.58 11.41
CA GLU A 141 -7.04 7.59 10.44
C GLU A 141 -5.70 7.75 11.15
N GLN A 142 -5.65 8.48 12.27
CA GLN A 142 -4.43 8.65 13.05
C GLN A 142 -3.91 7.34 13.62
N ARG A 143 -4.78 6.54 14.26
CA ARG A 143 -4.40 5.18 14.69
C ARG A 143 -3.99 4.34 13.49
N ALA A 144 -4.79 4.39 12.43
CA ALA A 144 -4.52 3.70 11.16
C ALA A 144 -3.08 3.98 10.67
N CYS A 145 -2.73 5.26 10.70
CA CYS A 145 -1.47 5.83 10.25
C CYS A 145 -0.30 5.47 11.14
N LEU A 146 -0.45 5.54 12.47
CA LEU A 146 0.62 5.24 13.41
C LEU A 146 1.08 3.78 13.31
N ASP A 147 0.17 2.80 13.28
CA ASP A 147 0.61 1.40 13.13
C ASP A 147 1.24 1.15 11.75
N THR A 148 0.79 1.88 10.71
CA THR A 148 1.42 1.81 9.38
C THR A 148 2.84 2.39 9.38
N LEU A 149 3.06 3.51 10.09
CA LEU A 149 4.39 4.09 10.29
C LEU A 149 5.30 3.12 11.03
N LEU A 150 4.80 2.48 12.09
CA LEU A 150 5.55 1.44 12.81
C LEU A 150 5.90 0.28 11.88
N ALA A 151 4.95 -0.26 11.12
CA ALA A 151 5.19 -1.35 10.18
C ALA A 151 6.22 -1.00 9.09
N LEU A 152 6.26 0.25 8.63
CA LEU A 152 7.31 0.72 7.71
C LEU A 152 8.68 0.82 8.38
N MET A 153 8.72 1.16 9.67
CA MET A 153 9.95 1.39 10.41
C MET A 153 10.57 0.11 11.00
N VAL A 154 9.78 -0.93 11.23
CA VAL A 154 10.20 -2.17 11.90
C VAL A 154 11.34 -2.89 11.16
N ASP A 155 11.47 -2.72 9.83
CA ASP A 155 12.51 -3.38 9.02
C ASP A 155 13.38 -2.40 8.20
N SER A 156 13.37 -1.10 8.50
CA SER A 156 14.21 -0.13 7.77
C SER A 156 15.71 -0.25 8.11
N SER A 157 16.42 -0.93 7.22
CA SER A 157 17.84 -0.83 6.86
C SER A 157 18.99 -1.20 7.82
N GLU A 158 18.82 -1.45 9.12
CA GLU A 158 19.97 -1.83 9.97
C GLU A 158 19.94 -3.26 10.55
N ASN A 159 18.79 -3.95 10.57
CA ASN A 159 18.71 -5.29 11.18
C ASN A 159 18.92 -6.47 10.22
N LEU A 160 18.95 -6.24 8.90
CA LEU A 160 19.06 -7.32 7.89
C LEU A 160 20.50 -7.66 7.46
N MET A 161 21.50 -6.82 7.76
CA MET A 161 22.92 -7.18 7.52
C MET A 161 23.39 -8.36 8.39
N VAL A 162 22.61 -8.79 9.38
CA VAL A 162 22.95 -9.95 10.23
C VAL A 162 22.42 -11.28 9.67
N GLN A 163 21.42 -11.30 8.77
CA GLN A 163 20.78 -12.57 8.36
C GLN A 163 21.13 -13.08 6.94
N TYR A 164 21.67 -12.26 6.05
CA TYR A 164 22.04 -12.69 4.69
C TYR A 164 23.38 -12.10 4.24
N GLY A 165 24.48 -12.50 4.89
CA GLY A 165 25.81 -12.07 4.44
C GLY A 165 26.98 -12.48 5.32
N SER A 166 27.24 -13.77 5.49
CA SER A 166 28.60 -14.36 5.49
C SER A 166 28.56 -15.89 5.68
N PRO A 167 28.74 -16.70 4.62
CA PRO A 167 29.37 -18.00 4.75
C PRO A 167 30.91 -17.81 4.76
N CYS A 168 31.52 -18.16 5.89
CA CYS A 168 32.91 -18.61 6.11
C CYS A 168 34.07 -17.97 5.32
N SER A 169 35.10 -17.50 6.03
CA SER A 169 36.51 -17.75 5.67
C SER A 169 37.37 -17.75 6.95
N GLY A 170 38.27 -18.71 7.04
CA GLY A 170 38.84 -19.23 8.27
C GLY A 170 39.80 -18.32 9.03
N PHE A 171 40.02 -18.70 10.28
CA PHE A 171 41.33 -18.54 10.93
C PHE A 171 41.74 -19.88 11.53
N GLN A 172 42.56 -20.59 10.76
CA GLN A 172 43.48 -21.62 11.21
C GLN A 172 44.86 -20.93 11.36
N GLY A 173 45.57 -21.22 12.45
CA GLY A 173 46.96 -20.80 12.70
C GLY A 173 47.06 -19.48 13.47
N THR A 174 47.82 -19.37 14.56
CA THR A 174 48.96 -20.15 15.08
C THR A 174 48.92 -20.25 16.60
#